data_AF-A0A0N4W0V5-F1
#
_entry.id   AF-A0A0N4W0V5-F1
#
_cell.length_a   1.000
_cell.length_b   1.000
_cell.length_c   1.000
_cell.angle_alpha   90.00
_cell.angle_beta   90.00
_cell.angle_gamma   90.00
#
_symmetry.space_group_name_H-M   'P 1'
#
loop_
_entity.id
_entity.type
_entity.pdbx_description
1 polymer ?
#
loop_
_entity_poly.entity_id
_entity_poly.type
_entity_poly.pdbx_seq_one_letter_code
_entity_poly.pdbx_strand_id
1 'polypeptide(L)'
;MYIESSLQTNATRVYCGLGCEESEEATIVTKKPQWNHQCSMFYTYNLERRRKDWYLWRKEICINTTITFEISCGTHRDPRLFYLNNEQLFEYEDAE
;
A
#
# COMPACT_ATOMS: atom_id res chain seq x y z
N MET A 1 1.95 -2.68 -12.26
CA MET A 1 0.46 -2.68 -12.17
C MET A 1 -0.04 -3.97 -12.81
N TYR A 2 -0.86 -4.75 -12.11
CA TYR A 2 -1.46 -5.98 -12.66
C TYR A 2 -2.98 -5.96 -12.48
N ILE A 3 -3.70 -6.70 -13.31
CA ILE A 3 -5.17 -6.75 -13.33
C ILE A 3 -5.62 -8.14 -12.90
N GLU A 4 -6.55 -8.22 -11.97
CA GLU A 4 -7.20 -9.45 -11.54
C GLU A 4 -8.71 -9.34 -11.76
N SER A 5 -9.25 -10.23 -12.60
CA SER A 5 -10.68 -10.29 -12.91
C SER A 5 -11.33 -11.48 -12.20
N SER A 6 -12.24 -11.21 -11.27
CA SER A 6 -13.07 -12.25 -10.63
C SER A 6 -14.24 -12.63 -11.54
N LEU A 7 -14.29 -13.90 -11.96
CA LEU A 7 -15.38 -14.47 -12.78
C LEU A 7 -16.73 -14.51 -12.03
N GLN A 8 -16.71 -14.50 -10.68
CA GLN A 8 -17.91 -14.64 -9.85
C GLN A 8 -18.70 -13.32 -9.67
N THR A 9 -18.03 -12.17 -9.80
CA THR A 9 -18.60 -10.84 -9.45
C THR A 9 -18.52 -9.82 -10.59
N ASN A 10 -17.98 -10.19 -11.75
CA ASN A 10 -17.68 -9.27 -12.87
C ASN A 10 -16.88 -8.02 -12.41
N ALA A 11 -16.20 -8.13 -11.26
CA ALA A 11 -15.49 -7.04 -10.62
C ALA A 11 -14.02 -7.18 -10.96
N THR A 12 -13.55 -6.30 -11.85
CA THR A 12 -12.14 -6.18 -12.18
C THR A 12 -11.46 -5.34 -11.11
N ARG A 13 -10.38 -5.86 -10.52
CA ARG A 13 -9.51 -5.12 -9.62
C ARG A 13 -8.17 -4.87 -10.31
N VAL A 14 -7.69 -3.64 -10.21
CA VAL A 14 -6.35 -3.25 -10.66
C VAL A 14 -5.49 -3.03 -9.43
N TYR A 15 -4.34 -3.67 -9.41
CA TYR A 15 -3.40 -3.65 -8.30
C TYR A 15 -2.15 -2.84 -8.67
N CYS A 16 -1.76 -1.95 -7.77
CA CYS A 16 -0.50 -1.23 -7.79
C CYS A 16 0.35 -1.69 -6.61
N GLY A 17 1.55 -2.24 -6.89
CA GLY A 17 2.53 -2.52 -5.85
C GLY A 17 3.02 -1.22 -5.25
N LEU A 18 3.22 -1.21 -3.93
CA LEU A 18 3.65 -0.03 -3.20
C LEU A 18 5.17 0.00 -2.97
N GLY A 19 5.87 -1.12 -3.22
CA GLY A 19 7.29 -1.21 -2.93
C GLY A 19 7.57 -1.11 -1.43
N CYS A 20 6.60 -1.53 -0.61
CA CYS A 20 6.71 -1.58 0.84
C CYS A 20 7.09 -3.01 1.25
N GLU A 21 8.10 -3.53 0.56
CA GLU A 21 8.71 -4.82 0.84
C GLU A 21 9.23 -4.80 2.28
N GLU A 22 8.99 -5.87 3.02
CA GLU A 22 9.38 -6.02 4.43
C GLU A 22 8.66 -5.06 5.41
N SER A 23 7.77 -4.18 4.95
CA SER A 23 6.91 -3.40 5.82
C SER A 23 5.80 -4.26 6.42
N GLU A 24 5.70 -4.27 7.73
CA GLU A 24 4.67 -5.04 8.43
C GLU A 24 3.28 -4.43 8.27
N GLU A 25 3.21 -3.10 8.18
CA GLU A 25 1.99 -2.33 8.02
C GLU A 25 2.12 -1.34 6.86
N ALA A 26 1.01 -1.11 6.15
CA ALA A 26 0.87 0.00 5.21
C ALA A 26 -0.46 0.70 5.47
N THR A 27 -0.47 2.03 5.40
CA THR A 27 -1.64 2.85 5.70
C THR A 27 -1.85 3.91 4.63
N ILE A 28 -3.12 4.14 4.28
CA ILE A 28 -3.49 5.28 3.43
C ILE A 28 -3.60 6.50 4.35
N VAL A 29 -2.65 7.41 4.24
CA VAL A 29 -2.60 8.66 5.02
C VAL A 29 -3.67 9.63 4.52
N THR A 30 -3.79 9.76 3.20
CA THR A 30 -4.68 10.74 2.60
C THR A 30 -5.06 10.37 1.17
N LYS A 31 -6.21 10.86 0.70
CA LYS A 31 -6.57 10.82 -0.73
C LYS A 31 -6.82 12.24 -1.23
N LYS A 32 -6.36 12.57 -2.44
CA LYS A 32 -6.55 13.89 -3.06
C LYS A 32 -7.17 13.72 -4.45
N PRO A 33 -8.33 14.33 -4.74
CA PRO A 33 -9.14 15.14 -3.83
C PRO A 33 -9.89 14.30 -2.77
N GLN A 34 -10.02 14.87 -1.57
CA GLN A 34 -10.70 14.22 -0.42
C GLN A 34 -12.19 13.95 -0.71
N TRP A 35 -12.86 14.84 -1.44
CA TRP A 35 -14.29 14.75 -1.74
C TRP A 35 -14.59 14.07 -3.08
N ASN A 36 -13.89 12.97 -3.37
CA ASN A 36 -14.22 12.14 -4.52
C ASN A 36 -15.13 10.98 -4.08
N HIS A 37 -16.40 10.97 -4.52
CA HIS A 37 -17.35 9.89 -4.18
C HIS A 37 -17.20 8.64 -5.05
N GLN A 38 -16.50 8.75 -6.19
CA GLN A 38 -16.23 7.60 -7.07
C GLN A 38 -15.24 6.62 -6.44
N CYS A 39 -14.33 7.13 -5.60
CA CYS A 39 -13.35 6.35 -4.86
C CYS A 39 -13.65 6.39 -3.36
N SER A 40 -14.35 5.36 -2.87
CA SER A 40 -14.59 5.10 -1.44
C SER A 40 -13.70 3.97 -0.92
N MET A 41 -13.06 4.19 0.24
CA MET A 41 -12.17 3.22 0.90
C MET A 41 -12.95 1.97 1.30
N PHE A 42 -12.31 0.80 1.28
CA PHE A 42 -12.90 -0.54 1.51
C PHE A 42 -13.89 -1.00 0.43
N TYR A 43 -14.58 -0.08 -0.23
CA TYR A 43 -15.53 -0.41 -1.28
C TYR A 43 -14.86 -0.50 -2.65
N THR A 44 -14.21 0.59 -3.06
CA THR A 44 -13.67 0.76 -4.43
C THR A 44 -12.15 0.81 -4.47
N TYR A 45 -11.51 1.06 -3.33
CA TYR A 45 -10.08 0.89 -3.18
C TYR A 45 -9.74 0.49 -1.75
N ASN A 46 -8.64 -0.24 -1.56
CA ASN A 46 -8.02 -0.44 -0.26
C ASN A 46 -6.60 -0.97 -0.42
N LEU A 47 -5.92 -1.18 0.70
CA LEU A 47 -4.67 -1.92 0.76
C LEU A 47 -4.94 -3.42 0.96
N GLU A 48 -4.11 -4.24 0.36
CA GLU A 48 -4.10 -5.69 0.54
C GLU A 48 -2.65 -6.17 0.61
N ARG A 49 -2.29 -6.88 1.68
CA ARG A 49 -0.98 -7.50 1.81
C ARG A 49 -0.95 -8.79 0.99
N ARG A 50 0.01 -8.92 0.08
CA ARG A 50 0.22 -10.14 -0.71
C ARG A 50 1.69 -10.55 -0.66
N ARG A 51 1.94 -11.75 -0.15
CA ARG A 51 3.30 -12.28 0.08
C ARG A 51 4.14 -11.31 0.91
N LYS A 52 5.07 -10.59 0.27
CA LYS A 52 6.06 -9.71 0.89
C LYS A 52 5.78 -8.22 0.70
N ASP A 53 4.83 -7.85 -0.14
CA ASP A 53 4.54 -6.44 -0.46
C ASP A 53 3.07 -6.10 -0.20
N TRP A 54 2.82 -4.82 -0.09
CA TRP A 54 1.51 -4.22 0.00
C TRP A 54 1.07 -3.70 -1.36
N TYR A 55 -0.21 -3.91 -1.65
CA TYR A 55 -0.79 -3.47 -2.90
C TYR A 55 -1.98 -2.57 -2.62
N LEU A 56 -2.02 -1.44 -3.31
CA LEU A 56 -3.23 -0.65 -3.46
C LEU A 56 -4.06 -1.26 -4.58
N TRP A 57 -5.25 -1.74 -4.27
CA TRP A 57 -6.19 -2.18 -5.30
C TRP A 57 -7.28 -1.14 -5.53
N ARG A 58 -7.74 -1.05 -6.77
CA ARG A 58 -8.86 -0.20 -7.22
C ARG A 58 -9.83 -1.04 -8.05
N LYS A 59 -11.13 -0.74 -7.99
CA LYS A 59 -12.16 -1.40 -8.81
C LYS A 59 -13.16 -0.39 -9.37
N GLU A 60 -13.96 -0.85 -10.34
CA GLU A 60 -15.07 -0.08 -10.94
C GLU A 60 -14.61 1.28 -11.49
N ILE A 61 -15.46 2.31 -11.41
CA ILE A 61 -15.17 3.67 -11.87
C ILE A 61 -13.91 4.25 -11.22
N CYS A 62 -13.61 3.82 -9.98
CA CYS A 62 -12.41 4.25 -9.30
C CYS A 62 -11.15 3.78 -10.02
N ILE A 63 -11.14 2.84 -10.97
CA ILE A 63 -9.91 2.52 -11.74
C ILE A 63 -9.46 3.72 -12.60
N ASN A 64 -10.41 4.40 -13.25
CA ASN A 64 -10.13 5.44 -14.25
C ASN A 64 -10.17 6.85 -13.68
N THR A 65 -10.58 7.02 -12.42
CA THR A 65 -10.60 8.32 -11.76
C THR A 65 -9.19 8.85 -11.51
N THR A 66 -8.91 10.11 -11.84
CA THR A 66 -7.64 10.76 -11.46
C THR A 66 -7.66 11.11 -9.97
N ILE A 67 -6.90 10.37 -9.17
CA ILE A 67 -6.80 10.57 -7.72
C ILE A 67 -5.38 10.23 -7.26
N THR A 68 -4.90 10.96 -6.25
CA THR A 68 -3.60 10.72 -5.62
C THR A 68 -3.83 10.11 -4.24
N PHE A 69 -3.11 9.04 -3.94
CA PHE A 69 -3.07 8.44 -2.61
C PHE A 69 -1.71 8.73 -1.99
N GLU A 70 -1.73 9.21 -0.75
CA GLU A 70 -0.55 9.33 0.08
C GLU A 70 -0.54 8.13 1.02
N ILE A 71 0.53 7.35 0.96
CA ILE A 71 0.63 6.05 1.61
C ILE A 71 1.88 6.05 2.47
N SER A 72 1.74 5.58 3.70
CA SER A 72 2.85 5.41 4.63
C SER A 72 3.06 3.93 4.90
N CYS A 73 4.32 3.51 4.85
CA CYS A 73 4.73 2.14 5.13
C CYS A 73 5.54 2.13 6.42
N GLY A 74 5.16 1.22 7.31
CA GLY A 74 5.67 1.16 8.67
C GLY A 74 6.08 -0.24 9.06
N THR A 75 7.00 -0.29 10.02
CA THR A 75 7.42 -1.50 10.72
C THR A 75 6.75 -1.51 12.10
N HIS A 76 6.86 -2.63 12.84
CA HIS A 76 6.13 -2.86 14.09
C HIS A 76 6.09 -1.65 15.04
N ARG A 77 5.00 -1.51 15.79
CA ARG A 77 4.75 -0.40 16.73
C ARG A 77 5.77 -0.27 17.87
N ASP A 78 6.68 -1.24 18.04
CA ASP A 78 7.80 -1.11 18.97
C ASP A 78 9.08 -0.76 18.21
N PRO A 79 9.48 0.53 18.19
CA PRO A 79 10.73 0.95 17.59
C PRO A 79 11.93 0.16 18.15
N ARG A 80 11.88 -0.29 19.42
CA ARG A 80 13.00 -1.03 20.03
C ARG A 80 13.21 -2.38 19.37
N LEU A 81 12.14 -3.11 19.07
CA LEU A 81 12.23 -4.39 18.36
C LEU A 81 12.72 -4.19 16.93
N PHE A 82 12.30 -3.10 16.28
CA PHE A 82 12.80 -2.75 14.96
C PHE A 82 14.31 -2.44 14.97
N TYR A 83 14.78 -1.60 15.90
CA TYR A 83 16.22 -1.31 16.04
C TYR A 83 17.02 -2.57 16.37
N LEU A 84 16.56 -3.40 17.31
CA LEU A 84 17.23 -4.64 17.70
C LEU A 84 17.35 -5.65 16.55
N ASN A 85 16.31 -5.80 15.74
CA ASN A 85 16.29 -6.76 14.64
C ASN A 85 16.95 -6.24 13.36
N ASN A 86 17.25 -4.94 13.30
CA ASN A 86 17.77 -4.27 12.11
C ASN A 86 18.97 -3.37 12.43
N GLU A 87 19.82 -3.80 13.37
CA GLU A 87 21.05 -3.06 13.73
C GLU A 87 21.90 -2.76 12.48
N GLN A 88 21.92 -3.69 11.52
CA GLN A 88 22.65 -3.54 10.25
C GLN A 88 22.19 -2.36 9.37
N LEU A 89 20.97 -1.82 9.55
CA LEU A 89 20.50 -0.66 8.78
C LEU A 89 21.03 0.68 9.32
N PHE A 90 21.62 0.65 10.51
CA PHE A 90 22.09 1.83 11.24
C PHE A 90 23.58 1.78 11.55
N GLU A 91 24.26 0.72 11.12
CA GLU A 91 25.72 0.72 11.03
C GLU A 91 26.12 1.81 10.02
N TYR A 92 26.91 2.78 10.48
CA TYR A 92 27.46 3.81 9.62
C TYR A 92 28.34 3.12 8.57
N GLU A 93 28.17 3.45 7.30
CA GLU A 93 29.17 3.22 6.25
C GLU A 93 30.37 4.16 6.52
N ASP A 94 31.05 3.97 7.66
CA ASP A 94 32.26 4.71 7.99
C ASP A 94 33.47 4.00 7.39
N ALA A 95 34.13 4.74 6.49
CA ALA A 95 35.51 4.62 6.00
C ALA A 95 35.77 3.83 4.70
N GLU A 96 35.67 4.55 3.58
CA GLU A 96 36.80 4.63 2.63
C GLU A 96 37.46 6.02 2.73
#